data_AF-A0AAX3SZ91-F1
#
_entry.id   AF-A0AAX3SZ91-F1
#
_cell.length_a   1.000
_cell.length_b   1.000
_cell.length_c   1.000
_cell.angle_alpha   90.00
_cell.angle_beta   90.00
_cell.angle_gamma   90.00
#
_symmetry.space_group_name_H-M   'P 1'
#
loop_
_entity.id
_entity.type
_entity.pdbx_description
1 polymer ?
#
loop_
_entity_poly.entity_id
_entity_poly.type
_entity_poly.pdbx_seq_one_letter_code
_entity_poly.pdbx_strand_id
1 'polypeptide(L)'
;MERKLTMTEKHKYKTIGKVINNEITKKRAAKILDLSIRRIEQLMKIYDTQNMTSFAHHSRGITAYNKTKPEICENILNLYKTKYIDFNFIHFKEKLLENEKIKISYSVLYNLMPLNQIKYPSKEDLRKKVNHLLLKEAAELWRIITSWC
;
A
#
# COMPACT_ATOMS: atom_id res chain seq x y z
N MET A 1 12.54 -10.88 -12.13
CA MET A 1 13.17 -10.27 -10.95
C MET A 1 13.91 -11.36 -10.20
N GLU A 2 15.23 -11.24 -10.07
CA GLU A 2 16.07 -12.28 -9.45
C GLU A 2 15.71 -12.48 -7.98
N ARG A 3 15.44 -13.73 -7.56
CA ARG A 3 15.03 -14.05 -6.19
C ARG A 3 16.24 -14.05 -5.25
N LYS A 4 16.71 -12.87 -4.87
CA LYS A 4 17.78 -12.72 -3.87
C LYS A 4 17.27 -13.17 -2.50
N LEU A 5 17.98 -14.10 -1.88
CA LEU A 5 17.67 -14.59 -0.53
C LEU A 5 18.13 -13.60 0.53
N THR A 6 17.32 -13.47 1.58
CA THR A 6 17.71 -12.73 2.78
C THR A 6 18.81 -13.47 3.54
N MET A 7 19.48 -12.79 4.47
CA MET A 7 20.50 -13.43 5.31
C MET A 7 19.95 -14.62 6.11
N THR A 8 18.72 -14.51 6.60
CA THR A 8 18.05 -15.59 7.34
C THR A 8 17.71 -16.80 6.46
N GLU A 9 17.28 -16.58 5.23
CA GLU A 9 16.98 -17.68 4.29
C GLU A 9 18.26 -18.37 3.81
N LYS A 10 19.33 -17.59 3.56
CA LYS A 10 20.67 -18.14 3.28
C LYS A 10 21.18 -18.98 4.45
N HIS A 11 20.97 -18.50 5.68
CA HIS A 11 21.36 -19.24 6.88
C HIS A 11 20.60 -20.57 6.98
N LYS A 12 19.28 -20.58 6.72
CA LYS A 12 18.47 -21.81 6.66
C LYS A 12 19.01 -22.78 5.60
N TYR A 13 19.25 -22.31 4.38
CA TYR A 13 19.79 -23.14 3.30
C TYR A 13 21.13 -23.79 3.69
N LYS A 14 22.07 -22.99 4.21
CA LYS A 14 23.39 -23.49 4.67
C LYS A 14 23.25 -24.53 5.78
N THR A 15 22.45 -24.24 6.80
CA THR A 15 22.26 -25.16 7.93
C THR A 15 21.60 -26.47 7.50
N ILE A 16 20.65 -26.44 6.56
CA ILE A 16 20.02 -27.65 6.02
C ILE A 16 21.01 -28.44 5.15
N GLY A 17 21.85 -27.77 4.35
CA GLY A 17 22.94 -28.43 3.62
C GLY A 17 23.88 -29.22 4.53
N LYS A 18 24.22 -28.66 5.71
CA LYS A 18 25.00 -29.38 6.74
C LYS A 18 24.28 -30.61 7.30
N VAL A 19 22.95 -30.57 7.44
CA VAL A 19 22.16 -31.74 7.87
C VAL A 19 22.23 -32.85 6.82
N ILE A 20 22.11 -32.50 5.54
CA ILE A 20 22.14 -33.45 4.42
C ILE A 20 23.52 -34.07 4.26
N ASN A 21 24.58 -33.28 4.45
CA ASN A 21 25.97 -33.76 4.50
C ASN A 21 26.29 -34.59 5.75
N ASN A 22 25.31 -34.85 6.64
CA ASN A 22 25.47 -35.53 7.92
C ASN A 22 26.47 -34.87 8.89
N GLU A 23 26.81 -33.58 8.70
CA GLU A 23 27.70 -32.83 9.61
C GLU A 23 27.01 -32.48 10.94
N ILE A 24 25.69 -32.28 10.90
CA ILE A 24 24.87 -31.96 12.07
C ILE A 24 23.59 -32.77 12.10
N THR A 25 23.13 -33.11 13.30
CA THR A 25 21.86 -33.83 13.47
C THR A 25 20.65 -32.91 13.27
N LYS A 26 19.51 -33.48 12.85
CA LYS A 26 18.23 -32.75 12.73
C LYS A 26 17.86 -31.98 14.01
N LYS A 27 18.08 -32.59 15.19
CA LYS A 27 17.84 -31.97 16.50
C LYS A 27 18.72 -30.75 16.74
N ARG A 28 19.99 -30.81 16.31
CA ARG A 28 20.93 -29.69 16.43
C ARG A 28 20.55 -28.55 15.47
N ALA A 29 20.17 -28.88 14.23
CA ALA A 29 19.68 -27.88 13.27
C ALA A 29 18.39 -27.19 13.74
N ALA A 30 17.46 -27.94 14.34
CA ALA A 30 16.25 -27.41 14.96
C ALA A 30 16.57 -26.35 16.03
N LYS A 31 17.55 -26.63 16.90
CA LYS A 31 18.03 -25.65 17.91
C LYS A 31 18.72 -24.43 17.30
N ILE A 32 19.56 -24.62 16.27
CA ILE A 32 20.28 -23.52 15.61
C ILE A 32 19.31 -22.54 14.92
N LEU A 33 18.29 -23.08 14.24
CA LEU A 33 17.33 -22.29 13.47
C LEU A 33 16.12 -21.84 14.27
N ASP A 34 15.99 -22.28 15.52
CA ASP A 34 14.80 -22.12 16.36
C ASP A 34 13.52 -22.58 15.64
N LEU A 35 13.55 -23.80 15.11
CA LEU A 35 12.46 -24.41 14.35
C LEU A 35 12.13 -25.80 14.87
N SER A 36 10.88 -26.23 14.66
CA SER A 36 10.49 -27.60 14.94
C SER A 36 11.19 -28.61 14.03
N ILE A 37 11.37 -29.83 14.52
CA ILE A 37 11.98 -30.93 13.76
C ILE A 37 11.21 -31.18 12.45
N ARG A 38 9.86 -31.14 12.50
CA ARG A 38 9.01 -31.26 11.31
C ARG A 38 9.36 -30.21 10.26
N ARG A 39 9.64 -28.97 10.68
CA ARG A 39 10.01 -27.89 9.74
C ARG A 39 11.38 -28.15 9.12
N ILE A 40 12.34 -28.67 9.88
CA ILE A 40 13.64 -29.10 9.34
C ILE A 40 13.45 -30.17 8.26
N GLU A 41 12.62 -31.19 8.50
CA GLU A 41 12.37 -32.25 7.52
C GLU A 41 11.66 -31.73 6.26
N GLN A 42 10.74 -30.78 6.40
CA GLN A 42 10.16 -30.09 5.23
C GLN A 42 11.21 -29.32 4.44
N LEU A 43 12.12 -28.61 5.11
CA LEU A 43 13.20 -27.88 4.45
C LEU A 43 14.19 -28.82 3.75
N MET A 44 14.45 -30.02 4.30
CA MET A 44 15.24 -31.05 3.63
C MET A 44 14.57 -31.49 2.32
N LYS A 45 13.26 -31.78 2.33
CA LYS A 45 12.52 -32.13 1.10
C LYS A 45 12.56 -31.01 0.05
N ILE A 46 12.50 -29.76 0.48
CA ILE A 46 12.61 -28.59 -0.42
C ILE A 46 14.03 -28.50 -1.00
N TYR A 47 15.06 -28.80 -0.20
CA TYR A 47 16.45 -28.81 -0.64
C TYR A 47 16.70 -29.87 -1.72
N ASP A 48 16.10 -31.06 -1.61
CA ASP A 48 16.26 -32.15 -2.58
C ASP A 48 15.54 -31.87 -3.91
N THR A 49 14.44 -31.11 -3.86
CA THR A 49 13.57 -30.91 -5.03
C THR A 49 13.86 -29.62 -5.79
N GLN A 50 14.53 -28.64 -5.18
CA GLN A 50 14.67 -27.31 -5.75
C GLN A 50 15.99 -26.62 -5.38
N ASN A 51 16.46 -25.74 -6.27
CA ASN A 51 17.66 -24.93 -6.06
C ASN A 51 17.52 -23.95 -4.87
N MET A 52 18.64 -23.39 -4.43
CA MET A 52 18.75 -22.43 -3.31
C MET A 52 17.66 -21.33 -3.28
N THR A 53 17.14 -20.91 -4.44
CA THR A 53 16.04 -19.94 -4.58
C THR A 53 14.72 -20.34 -3.90
N SER A 54 14.53 -21.62 -3.59
CA SER A 54 13.30 -22.15 -3.00
C SER A 54 13.15 -21.92 -1.51
N PHE A 55 14.25 -21.52 -0.87
CA PHE A 55 14.21 -20.99 0.49
C PHE A 55 13.73 -19.54 0.54
N ALA A 56 13.56 -18.88 -0.61
CA ALA A 56 12.96 -17.57 -0.68
C ALA A 56 11.46 -17.64 -0.33
N HIS A 57 10.97 -16.63 0.39
CA HIS A 57 9.55 -16.50 0.67
C HIS A 57 8.69 -16.58 -0.60
N HIS A 58 7.68 -17.47 -0.60
CA HIS A 58 6.88 -17.77 -1.80
C HIS A 58 6.19 -16.53 -2.39
N SER A 59 5.59 -15.68 -1.55
CA SER A 59 4.90 -14.46 -1.99
C SER A 59 5.84 -13.28 -2.30
N ARG A 60 7.17 -13.48 -2.27
CA ARG A 60 8.11 -12.38 -2.53
C ARG A 60 8.02 -11.94 -3.98
N GLY A 61 7.74 -10.66 -4.19
CA GLY A 61 7.56 -10.07 -5.51
C GLY A 61 6.25 -10.47 -6.19
N ILE A 62 5.38 -11.22 -5.51
CA ILE A 62 4.05 -11.54 -6.00
C ILE A 62 3.10 -10.46 -5.47
N THR A 63 2.41 -9.80 -6.39
CA THR A 63 1.34 -8.87 -6.05
C THR A 63 0.17 -9.65 -5.44
N ALA A 64 -0.33 -9.23 -4.28
CA ALA A 64 -1.49 -9.85 -3.66
C ALA A 64 -2.71 -9.79 -4.60
N TYR A 65 -3.48 -10.87 -4.66
CA TYR A 65 -4.68 -10.96 -5.52
C TYR A 65 -5.68 -9.83 -5.24
N ASN A 66 -5.89 -9.50 -3.97
CA ASN A 66 -6.81 -8.45 -3.54
C ASN A 66 -6.23 -7.03 -3.64
N LYS A 67 -5.03 -6.86 -4.21
CA LYS A 67 -4.44 -5.52 -4.36
C LYS A 67 -5.22 -4.77 -5.43
N THR A 68 -5.67 -3.56 -5.09
CA THR A 68 -6.30 -2.65 -6.05
C THR A 68 -5.35 -2.41 -7.22
N LYS A 69 -5.87 -2.52 -8.44
CA LYS A 69 -5.10 -2.31 -9.67
C LYS A 69 -4.47 -0.91 -9.66
N PRO A 70 -3.21 -0.77 -10.11
CA PRO A 70 -2.53 0.52 -10.13
C PRO A 70 -3.29 1.57 -10.95
N GLU A 71 -3.89 1.16 -12.08
CA GLU A 71 -4.74 2.00 -12.93
C GLU A 71 -5.92 2.62 -12.16
N ILE A 72 -6.58 1.84 -11.30
CA ILE A 72 -7.71 2.32 -10.49
C ILE A 72 -7.21 3.32 -9.45
N CYS A 73 -6.07 3.03 -8.81
CA CYS A 73 -5.47 3.95 -7.84
C CYS A 73 -5.10 5.28 -8.48
N GLU A 74 -4.50 5.26 -9.67
CA GLU A 74 -4.13 6.46 -10.42
C GLU A 74 -5.37 7.26 -10.85
N ASN A 75 -6.41 6.58 -11.33
CA ASN A 75 -7.67 7.23 -11.65
C ASN A 75 -8.29 7.93 -10.42
N ILE A 76 -8.31 7.28 -9.26
CA ILE A 76 -8.80 7.87 -8.01
C ILE A 76 -8.01 9.11 -7.62
N LEU A 77 -6.68 9.09 -7.75
CA LEU A 77 -5.83 10.25 -7.46
C LEU A 77 -6.11 11.41 -8.41
N ASN A 78 -6.29 11.11 -9.70
CA ASN A 78 -6.62 12.13 -10.70
C ASN A 78 -7.99 12.76 -10.42
N LEU A 79 -9.01 11.95 -10.13
CA LEU A 79 -10.34 12.44 -9.75
C LEU A 79 -10.30 13.34 -8.51
N TYR A 80 -9.47 12.99 -7.51
CA TYR A 80 -9.31 13.84 -6.34
C TYR A 80 -8.72 15.20 -6.72
N LYS A 81 -7.66 15.23 -7.54
CA LYS A 81 -6.99 16.49 -7.93
C LYS A 81 -7.82 17.37 -8.84
N THR A 82 -8.63 16.80 -9.74
CA THR A 82 -9.36 17.57 -10.76
C THR A 82 -10.76 17.96 -10.33
N LYS A 83 -11.48 17.08 -9.63
CA LYS A 83 -12.93 17.22 -9.39
C LYS A 83 -13.30 17.31 -7.91
N TYR A 84 -12.54 16.67 -7.02
CA TYR A 84 -12.91 16.51 -5.61
C TYR A 84 -11.85 17.05 -4.64
N ILE A 85 -11.08 18.07 -5.04
CA ILE A 85 -9.90 18.54 -4.30
C ILE A 85 -10.21 19.04 -2.88
N ASP A 86 -11.42 19.56 -2.66
CA ASP A 86 -11.87 20.09 -1.38
C ASP A 86 -12.67 19.06 -0.55
N PHE A 87 -12.81 17.82 -1.01
CA PHE A 87 -13.66 16.83 -0.36
C PHE A 87 -12.90 16.13 0.77
N ASN A 88 -13.61 15.88 1.88
CA ASN A 88 -13.16 14.93 2.90
C ASN A 88 -13.14 13.51 2.30
N PHE A 89 -12.18 12.66 2.67
CA PHE A 89 -12.04 11.29 2.17
C PHE A 89 -13.29 10.42 2.36
N ILE A 90 -14.05 10.61 3.44
CA ILE A 90 -15.32 9.90 3.63
C ILE A 90 -16.29 10.29 2.51
N HIS A 91 -16.47 11.59 2.30
CA HIS A 91 -17.37 12.11 1.28
C HIS A 91 -16.87 11.81 -0.14
N PHE A 92 -15.55 11.84 -0.34
CA PHE A 92 -14.93 11.45 -1.60
C PHE A 92 -15.19 9.98 -1.92
N LYS A 93 -15.09 9.08 -0.92
CA LYS A 93 -15.43 7.66 -1.10
C LYS A 93 -16.89 7.48 -1.53
N GLU A 94 -17.82 8.22 -0.93
CA GLU A 94 -19.24 8.19 -1.33
C GLU A 94 -19.40 8.62 -2.79
N LYS A 95 -18.78 9.74 -3.18
CA LYS A 95 -18.84 10.24 -4.56
C LYS A 95 -18.16 9.33 -5.59
N LEU A 96 -17.08 8.65 -5.21
CA LEU A 96 -16.46 7.61 -6.04
C LEU A 96 -17.44 6.47 -6.34
N LEU A 97 -18.26 6.07 -5.35
CA LEU A 97 -19.26 5.02 -5.54
C LEU A 97 -20.45 5.50 -6.36
N GLU A 98 -20.99 6.67 -6.03
CA GLU A 98 -22.20 7.24 -6.65
C GLU A 98 -21.96 7.67 -8.10
N ASN A 99 -20.94 8.51 -8.34
CA ASN A 99 -20.74 9.17 -9.63
C ASN A 99 -19.86 8.36 -10.56
N GLU A 100 -18.79 7.75 -10.01
CA GLU A 100 -17.74 7.11 -10.81
C GLU A 100 -17.88 5.57 -10.82
N LYS A 101 -18.82 5.01 -10.02
CA LYS A 101 -19.06 3.56 -9.85
C LYS A 101 -17.83 2.77 -9.39
N ILE A 102 -16.88 3.44 -8.72
CA ILE A 102 -15.66 2.83 -8.20
C ILE A 102 -15.89 2.39 -6.75
N LYS A 103 -15.96 1.08 -6.52
CA LYS A 103 -16.07 0.50 -5.18
C LYS A 103 -14.68 0.30 -4.57
N ILE A 104 -14.36 1.08 -3.54
CA ILE A 104 -13.11 0.95 -2.80
C ILE A 104 -13.34 0.97 -1.29
N SER A 105 -12.48 0.26 -0.54
CA SER A 105 -12.51 0.33 0.91
C SER A 105 -11.90 1.64 1.40
N TYR A 106 -12.39 2.13 2.55
CA TYR A 106 -11.86 3.36 3.13
C TYR A 106 -10.36 3.23 3.46
N SER A 107 -9.93 2.06 3.95
CA SER A 107 -8.53 1.81 4.31
C SER A 107 -7.59 1.94 3.11
N VAL A 108 -7.99 1.48 1.92
CA VAL A 108 -7.18 1.64 0.71
C VAL A 108 -7.06 3.11 0.34
N LEU A 109 -8.17 3.85 0.37
CA LEU A 109 -8.18 5.29 0.11
C LEU A 109 -7.29 6.06 1.10
N TYR A 110 -7.43 5.76 2.39
CA TYR A 110 -6.68 6.38 3.48
C TYR A 110 -5.18 6.10 3.38
N ASN A 111 -4.77 4.90 2.93
CA ASN A 111 -3.35 4.60 2.71
C ASN A 111 -2.82 5.22 1.40
N LEU A 112 -3.67 5.32 0.37
CA LEU A 112 -3.28 5.84 -0.94
C LEU A 112 -2.98 7.34 -0.92
N MET A 113 -3.74 8.14 -0.17
CA MET A 113 -3.61 9.59 -0.16
C MET A 113 -2.27 10.10 0.42
N PRO A 114 -1.82 9.68 1.63
CA PRO A 114 -0.55 10.12 2.19
C PRO A 114 0.66 9.68 1.38
N LEU A 115 0.61 8.48 0.78
CA LEU A 115 1.66 8.00 -0.14
C LEU A 115 1.87 8.95 -1.33
N ASN A 116 0.83 9.69 -1.72
CA ASN A 116 0.86 10.66 -2.80
C ASN A 116 0.94 12.12 -2.31
N GLN A 117 1.29 12.32 -1.03
CA GLN A 117 1.40 13.63 -0.38
C GLN A 117 0.12 14.47 -0.42
N ILE A 118 -1.03 13.83 -0.60
CA ILE A 118 -2.34 14.49 -0.59
C ILE A 118 -2.80 14.59 0.86
N LYS A 119 -2.94 15.83 1.34
CA LYS A 119 -3.53 16.15 2.64
C LYS A 119 -5.00 16.49 2.46
N TYR A 120 -5.77 16.17 3.49
CA TYR A 120 -7.15 16.65 3.58
C TYR A 120 -7.15 18.18 3.74
N PRO A 121 -8.12 18.89 3.14
CA PRO A 121 -8.32 20.30 3.46
C PRO A 121 -8.73 20.43 4.93
N SER A 122 -8.05 21.29 5.69
CA SER A 122 -8.46 21.57 7.06
C SER A 122 -9.81 22.28 7.06
N LYS A 123 -10.57 22.15 8.16
CA LYS A 123 -11.79 22.97 8.36
C LYS A 123 -11.49 24.46 8.24
N GLU A 124 -10.30 24.87 8.65
CA GLU A 124 -9.83 26.25 8.55
C GLU A 124 -9.57 26.66 7.09
N ASP A 125 -8.96 25.78 6.29
CA ASP A 125 -8.71 26.04 4.86
C ASP A 125 -10.02 26.20 4.09
N LEU A 126 -11.00 25.34 4.40
CA LEU A 126 -12.35 25.42 3.82
C LEU A 126 -13.04 26.74 4.20
N ARG A 127 -12.97 27.17 5.46
CA ARG A 127 -13.56 28.45 5.93
C ARG A 127 -12.94 29.65 5.23
N LYS A 128 -11.61 29.70 5.12
CA LYS A 128 -10.91 30.78 4.41
C LYS A 128 -11.33 30.87 2.96
N LYS A 129 -11.50 29.73 2.29
CA LYS A 129 -11.96 29.66 0.90
C LYS A 129 -13.39 30.19 0.74
N VAL A 130 -14.31 29.77 1.60
CA VAL A 130 -15.71 30.26 1.60
C VAL A 130 -15.76 31.76 1.83
N ASN A 131 -15.04 32.28 2.84
CA ASN A 131 -14.99 33.72 3.12
C ASN A 131 -14.43 34.51 1.92
N HIS A 132 -13.38 33.99 1.26
CA HIS A 132 -12.82 34.61 0.06
C HIS A 132 -13.83 34.70 -1.10
N LEU A 133 -14.64 33.66 -1.31
CA LEU A 133 -15.68 33.64 -2.34
C LEU A 133 -16.78 34.67 -2.03
N LEU A 134 -17.29 34.70 -0.80
CA LEU A 134 -18.30 35.67 -0.36
C LEU A 134 -17.81 37.12 -0.50
N LEU A 135 -16.54 37.38 -0.18
CA LEU A 135 -15.94 38.71 -0.35
C LEU A 135 -15.81 39.11 -1.83
N LYS A 136 -15.51 38.15 -2.72
CA LYS A 136 -15.46 38.40 -4.17
C LYS A 136 -16.85 38.74 -4.72
N GLU A 137 -17.86 37.96 -4.37
CA GLU A 137 -19.25 38.22 -4.78
C GLU A 137 -19.71 39.58 -4.26
N ALA A 138 -19.44 39.90 -2.99
CA ALA A 138 -19.76 41.21 -2.42
C ALA A 138 -19.05 42.36 -3.15
N ALA A 139 -17.78 42.19 -3.52
CA ALA A 139 -17.03 43.20 -4.27
C ALA A 139 -17.57 43.39 -5.71
N GLU A 140 -18.01 42.31 -6.34
CA GLU A 140 -18.62 42.33 -7.68
C GLU A 140 -19.99 43.04 -7.66
N LEU A 141 -20.83 42.73 -6.67
CA LEU A 141 -22.08 43.44 -6.42
C LEU A 141 -21.84 44.93 -6.12
N TRP A 142 -20.84 45.26 -5.30
CA TRP A 142 -20.51 46.66 -5.00
C TRP A 142 -20.05 47.40 -6.25
N ARG A 143 -19.22 46.79 -7.12
CA ARG A 143 -18.86 47.37 -8.42
C ARG A 143 -20.07 47.68 -9.28
N ILE A 144 -21.03 46.75 -9.39
CA ILE A 144 -22.27 46.94 -10.16
C ILE A 144 -23.06 48.12 -9.61
N ILE A 145 -23.24 48.20 -8.29
CA ILE A 145 -23.98 49.28 -7.62
C ILE A 145 -23.28 50.63 -7.85
N THR A 146 -21.96 50.71 -7.62
CA THR A 146 -21.19 51.95 -7.84
C THR A 146 -21.08 52.37 -9.31
N SER A 147 -21.32 51.46 -10.25
CA SER A 147 -21.35 51.75 -11.69
C SER A 147 -22.71 52.25 -12.18
N TRP A 148 -23.75 52.16 -11.35
CA TRP A 148 -25.12 52.62 -11.64
C TRP A 148 -25.47 53.94 -10.94
N CYS A 149 -24.53 54.52 -10.19
CA CYS A 149 -24.54 55.90 -9.70
C CYS A 149 -23.63 56.77 -10.57
#